data_AF-A0A3B0USI0-F1
#
_entry.id   AF-A0A3B0USI0-F1
#
_cell.length_a   1.000
_cell.length_b   1.000
_cell.length_c   1.000
_cell.angle_alpha   90.00
_cell.angle_beta   90.00
_cell.angle_gamma   90.00
#
_symmetry.space_group_name_H-M   'P 1'
#
loop_
_entity.id
_entity.type
_entity.pdbx_description
1 polymer ?
#
loop_
_entity_poly.entity_id
_entity_poly.type
_entity_poly.pdbx_seq_one_letter_code
_entity_poly.pdbx_strand_id
1 'polypeptide(L)'
;MAREYKTPFVNELTQKLEETRIRLTQLIDLRNKDHNKQDIDSFLTPSEKKAFGAIDRMLNPERLRINLLLASLYLTAYEVLMNSIIQRIDDFFVPISDDFNGPPHLKDNHQQLRSRMESRYEQEVDQKFSAPINYKLIPSCKWLQKNGVISSEEIDEIKKIRDHRHHLAHTLPELIFSEIDLVVDIGHFMRIRELLKKIQLFWIRIDMDSKGIGEDVSDDDISGGWDVLDLIISTVFNYLNESQENESG
;
A
#
# COMPACT_ATOMS: atom_id res chain seq x y z
N MET A 1 -46.78 14.78 30.69
CA MET A 1 -46.54 13.32 30.74
C MET A 1 -45.34 12.99 29.87
N ALA A 2 -44.15 12.87 30.45
CA ALA A 2 -43.00 12.25 29.81
C ALA A 2 -42.43 11.26 30.84
N ARG A 3 -42.66 9.97 30.61
CA ARG A 3 -42.15 8.91 31.50
C ARG A 3 -40.66 8.79 31.29
N GLU A 4 -39.87 9.19 32.28
CA GLU A 4 -38.45 8.85 32.40
C GLU A 4 -38.32 7.33 32.63
N TYR A 5 -38.23 6.56 31.55
CA TYR A 5 -37.69 5.20 31.61
C TYR A 5 -36.19 5.26 31.35
N LYS A 6 -35.41 5.73 32.33
CA LYS A 6 -33.99 5.33 32.41
C LYS A 6 -33.99 3.88 32.88
N THR A 7 -33.85 2.96 31.93
CA THR A 7 -33.90 1.52 32.19
C THR A 7 -32.75 1.11 33.13
N PRO A 8 -32.99 0.17 34.08
CA PRO A 8 -31.96 -0.34 34.99
C PRO A 8 -30.66 -0.77 34.30
N PHE A 9 -30.79 -1.28 33.08
CA PHE A 9 -29.69 -1.68 32.19
C PHE A 9 -28.75 -0.54 31.80
N VAL A 10 -29.27 0.66 31.53
CA VAL A 10 -28.44 1.83 31.17
C VAL A 10 -27.66 2.31 32.39
N ASN A 11 -28.27 2.29 33.58
CA ASN A 11 -27.57 2.64 34.82
C ASN A 11 -26.47 1.62 35.14
N GLU A 12 -26.73 0.32 34.97
CA GLU A 12 -25.75 -0.74 35.17
C GLU A 12 -24.55 -0.63 34.21
N LEU A 13 -24.82 -0.34 32.92
CA LEU A 13 -23.77 -0.10 31.93
C LEU A 13 -22.94 1.14 32.26
N THR A 14 -23.59 2.24 32.66
CA THR A 14 -22.90 3.49 33.01
C THR A 14 -22.01 3.28 34.24
N GLN A 15 -22.49 2.53 35.23
CA GLN A 15 -21.71 2.18 36.41
C GLN A 15 -20.51 1.30 36.06
N LYS A 16 -20.70 0.25 35.25
CA LYS A 16 -19.59 -0.60 34.77
C LYS A 16 -18.56 0.20 33.97
N LEU A 17 -19.00 1.16 33.15
CA LEU A 17 -18.12 2.02 32.36
C LEU A 17 -17.26 2.93 33.26
N GLU A 18 -17.88 3.51 34.29
CA GLU A 18 -17.18 4.40 35.22
C GLU A 18 -16.21 3.63 36.15
N GLU A 19 -16.60 2.43 36.60
CA GLU A 19 -15.70 1.51 37.32
C GLU A 19 -14.50 1.11 36.46
N THR A 20 -14.72 0.83 35.17
CA THR A 20 -13.65 0.51 34.22
C THR A 20 -12.72 1.71 34.00
N ARG A 21 -13.28 2.91 33.87
CA ARG A 21 -12.51 4.16 33.71
C ARG A 21 -11.64 4.44 34.94
N ILE A 22 -12.19 4.33 36.15
CA ILE A 22 -11.44 4.53 37.40
C ILE A 22 -10.28 3.54 37.50
N ARG A 23 -10.51 2.27 37.16
CA ARG A 23 -9.46 1.24 37.10
C ARG A 23 -8.37 1.57 36.09
N LEU A 24 -8.73 1.98 34.88
CA LEU A 24 -7.76 2.35 33.85
C LEU A 24 -6.88 3.53 34.29
N THR A 25 -7.47 4.55 34.93
CA THR A 25 -6.71 5.69 35.48
C THR A 25 -5.72 5.25 36.55
N GLN A 26 -6.13 4.38 37.48
CA GLN A 26 -5.25 3.84 38.52
C GLN A 26 -4.09 3.04 37.94
N LEU A 27 -4.34 2.26 36.89
CA LEU A 27 -3.31 1.47 36.23
C LEU A 27 -2.31 2.35 35.44
N ILE A 28 -2.78 3.45 34.82
CA ILE A 28 -1.92 4.45 34.18
C ILE A 28 -1.02 5.14 35.23
N ASP A 29 -1.58 5.49 36.40
CA ASP A 29 -0.82 6.08 37.51
C ASP A 29 0.22 5.11 38.11
N LEU A 30 -0.09 3.81 38.17
CA LEU A 30 0.84 2.78 38.63
C LEU A 30 2.00 2.56 37.64
N ARG A 31 1.73 2.61 36.33
CA ARG A 31 2.75 2.55 35.27
C ARG A 31 3.73 3.73 35.36
N ASN A 32 3.22 4.94 35.60
CA ASN A 32 4.04 6.16 35.67
C ASN A 32 4.93 6.23 36.93
N LYS A 33 4.78 5.30 37.88
CA LYS A 33 5.51 5.26 39.16
C LYS A 33 6.65 4.23 39.20
N ASP A 34 7.19 3.82 38.05
CA ASP A 34 8.29 2.83 37.94
C ASP A 34 8.01 1.52 38.71
N HIS A 35 6.76 1.07 38.75
CA HIS A 35 6.45 -0.24 39.31
C HIS A 35 6.74 -1.33 38.27
N ASN A 36 7.37 -2.41 38.72
CA ASN A 36 7.87 -3.48 37.85
C ASN A 36 6.70 -4.14 37.10
N LYS A 37 6.88 -4.45 35.80
CA LYS A 37 5.82 -4.97 34.90
C LYS A 37 5.12 -6.23 35.46
N GLN A 38 5.83 -7.01 36.28
CA GLN A 38 5.32 -8.19 36.98
C GLN A 38 4.25 -7.88 38.05
N ASP A 39 4.29 -6.72 38.70
CA ASP A 39 3.30 -6.37 39.72
C ASP A 39 1.95 -6.04 39.08
N ILE A 40 1.95 -5.32 37.95
CA ILE A 40 0.74 -4.90 37.23
C ILE A 40 0.01 -6.10 36.62
N ASP A 41 0.75 -7.07 36.07
CA ASP A 41 0.19 -8.28 35.45
C ASP A 41 -0.57 -9.18 36.45
N SER A 42 -0.30 -9.08 37.75
CA SER A 42 -1.01 -9.89 38.75
C SER A 42 -2.44 -9.39 39.05
N PHE A 43 -2.74 -8.13 38.73
CA PHE A 43 -4.02 -7.47 39.05
C PHE A 43 -5.03 -7.43 37.88
N LEU A 44 -4.62 -7.86 36.68
CA LEU A 44 -5.42 -7.75 35.47
C LEU A 44 -6.12 -9.06 35.10
N THR A 45 -7.42 -8.99 34.75
CA THR A 45 -8.09 -10.11 34.07
C THR A 45 -7.52 -10.34 32.67
N PRO A 46 -7.72 -11.52 32.04
CA PRO A 46 -7.20 -11.79 30.69
C PRO A 46 -7.68 -10.76 29.64
N SER A 47 -8.92 -10.29 29.74
CA SER A 47 -9.46 -9.24 28.88
C SER A 47 -8.84 -7.87 29.14
N GLU A 48 -8.60 -7.53 30.42
CA GLU A 48 -7.94 -6.28 30.80
C GLU A 48 -6.46 -6.29 30.42
N LYS A 49 -5.74 -7.42 30.55
CA LYS A 49 -4.37 -7.56 30.03
C LYS A 49 -4.27 -7.29 28.54
N LYS A 50 -5.22 -7.82 27.77
CA LYS A 50 -5.30 -7.58 26.32
C LYS A 50 -5.55 -6.11 26.00
N ALA A 51 -6.47 -5.46 26.71
CA ALA A 51 -6.75 -4.03 26.55
C ALA A 51 -5.59 -3.15 27.02
N PHE A 52 -4.94 -3.50 28.13
CA PHE A 52 -3.79 -2.77 28.67
C PHE A 52 -2.58 -2.90 27.77
N GLY A 53 -2.30 -4.09 27.22
CA GLY A 53 -1.27 -4.27 26.21
C GLY A 53 -1.57 -3.49 24.92
N ALA A 54 -2.84 -3.42 24.48
CA ALA A 54 -3.23 -2.60 23.34
C ALA A 54 -3.07 -1.10 23.62
N ILE A 55 -3.40 -0.64 24.83
CA ILE A 55 -3.19 0.73 25.29
C ILE A 55 -1.70 1.04 25.42
N ASP A 56 -0.89 0.17 26.01
CA ASP A 56 0.57 0.33 26.15
C ASP A 56 1.27 0.43 24.79
N ARG A 57 0.74 -0.27 23.76
CA ARG A 57 1.16 -0.15 22.35
C ARG A 57 0.69 1.13 21.67
N MET A 58 -0.56 1.54 21.88
CA MET A 58 -1.03 2.88 21.47
C MET A 58 -0.19 3.98 22.15
N LEU A 59 0.32 3.72 23.36
CA LEU A 59 1.17 4.59 24.15
C LEU A 59 2.67 4.46 23.81
N ASN A 60 3.06 3.68 22.78
CA ASN A 60 4.37 3.79 22.13
C ASN A 60 4.21 4.36 20.71
N PRO A 61 3.83 5.65 20.61
CA PRO A 61 3.35 6.28 19.38
C PRO A 61 4.40 6.29 18.26
N GLU A 62 5.69 6.33 18.59
CA GLU A 62 6.76 6.35 17.58
C GLU A 62 6.85 5.03 16.81
N ARG A 63 6.82 3.88 17.48
CA ARG A 63 6.86 2.56 16.80
C ARG A 63 5.61 2.34 15.94
N LEU A 64 4.44 2.70 16.44
CA LEU A 64 3.20 2.62 15.66
C LEU A 64 3.26 3.55 14.43
N ARG A 65 3.76 4.78 14.61
CA ARG A 65 3.94 5.75 13.52
C ARG A 65 4.89 5.23 12.45
N ILE A 66 6.04 4.67 12.83
CA ILE A 66 7.01 4.07 11.89
C ILE A 66 6.39 2.91 11.13
N ASN A 67 5.69 1.99 11.80
CA ASN A 67 5.09 0.85 11.12
C ASN A 67 3.99 1.27 10.14
N LEU A 68 3.15 2.24 10.51
CA LEU A 68 2.12 2.78 9.60
C LEU A 68 2.75 3.54 8.42
N LEU A 69 3.83 4.28 8.65
CA LEU A 69 4.58 4.96 7.60
C LEU A 69 5.14 3.95 6.60
N LEU A 70 5.85 2.92 7.08
CA LEU A 70 6.43 1.88 6.22
C LEU A 70 5.35 1.09 5.47
N ALA A 71 4.24 0.76 6.13
CA ALA A 71 3.11 0.10 5.48
C ALA A 71 2.51 0.97 4.36
N SER A 72 2.24 2.25 4.64
CA SER A 72 1.68 3.16 3.65
C SER A 72 2.61 3.35 2.44
N LEU A 73 3.92 3.45 2.70
CA LEU A 73 4.92 3.58 1.66
C LEU A 73 4.97 2.33 0.79
N TYR A 74 4.91 1.14 1.39
CA TYR A 74 4.94 -0.13 0.67
C TYR A 74 3.71 -0.27 -0.23
N LEU A 75 2.52 0.00 0.32
CA LEU A 75 1.28 -0.03 -0.44
C LEU A 75 1.32 0.95 -1.61
N THR A 76 1.83 2.15 -1.40
CA THR A 76 1.96 3.17 -2.45
C THR A 76 2.93 2.73 -3.54
N ALA A 77 4.12 2.26 -3.16
CA ALA A 77 5.12 1.78 -4.12
C ALA A 77 4.59 0.61 -4.96
N TYR A 78 3.88 -0.33 -4.31
CA TYR A 78 3.19 -1.42 -4.99
C TYR A 78 2.14 -0.91 -5.99
N GLU A 79 1.26 0.02 -5.60
CA GLU A 79 0.23 0.57 -6.48
C GLU A 79 0.84 1.26 -7.71
N VAL A 80 1.91 2.03 -7.52
CA VAL A 80 2.64 2.71 -8.61
C VAL A 80 3.26 1.69 -9.57
N LEU A 81 3.89 0.63 -9.05
CA LEU A 81 4.42 -0.47 -9.86
C LEU A 81 3.31 -1.16 -10.66
N MET A 82 2.20 -1.50 -10.01
CA MET A 82 1.06 -2.16 -10.64
C MET A 82 0.43 -1.30 -11.74
N ASN A 83 0.31 0.00 -11.53
CA ASN A 83 -0.18 0.93 -12.56
C ASN A 83 0.78 0.99 -13.76
N SER A 84 2.10 0.97 -13.51
CA SER A 84 3.09 0.92 -14.58
C SER A 84 3.06 -0.38 -15.38
N ILE A 85 2.58 -1.48 -14.79
CA ILE A 85 2.48 -2.79 -15.47
C ILE A 85 1.14 -2.95 -16.18
N ILE A 86 0.02 -2.74 -15.48
CA ILE A 86 -1.31 -3.08 -15.99
C ILE A 86 -1.91 -1.88 -16.72
N GLN A 87 -2.05 -0.75 -16.01
CA GLN A 87 -2.76 0.40 -16.55
C GLN A 87 -2.06 0.96 -17.79
N ARG A 88 -0.72 1.02 -17.79
CA ARG A 88 0.03 1.47 -18.97
C ARG A 88 -0.12 0.57 -20.19
N ILE A 89 -0.26 -0.75 -20.02
CA ILE A 89 -0.56 -1.66 -21.14
C ILE A 89 -1.99 -1.42 -21.61
N ASP A 90 -2.95 -1.32 -20.68
CA ASP A 90 -4.34 -1.02 -21.04
C ASP A 90 -4.43 0.28 -21.86
N ASP A 91 -3.78 1.35 -21.41
CA ASP A 91 -3.74 2.66 -22.09
C ASP A 91 -3.00 2.61 -23.44
N PHE A 92 -1.97 1.77 -23.56
CA PHE A 92 -1.23 1.57 -24.81
C PHE A 92 -2.10 0.95 -25.91
N PHE A 93 -2.94 -0.02 -25.56
CA PHE A 93 -3.82 -0.68 -26.53
C PHE A 93 -5.13 0.06 -26.75
N VAL A 94 -5.73 0.57 -25.66
CA VAL A 94 -7.03 1.24 -25.65
C VAL A 94 -6.88 2.60 -24.96
N PRO A 95 -6.31 3.61 -25.67
CA PRO A 95 -6.13 4.93 -25.09
C PRO A 95 -7.47 5.52 -24.65
N ILE A 96 -7.52 6.08 -23.44
CA ILE A 96 -8.66 6.87 -22.99
C ILE A 96 -8.62 8.20 -23.74
N SER A 97 -9.34 8.31 -24.86
CA SER A 97 -9.59 9.61 -25.48
C SER A 97 -11.02 10.06 -25.22
N ASP A 98 -11.17 11.29 -24.74
CA ASP A 98 -12.48 11.93 -24.61
C ASP A 98 -13.15 12.16 -25.98
N ASP A 99 -12.38 12.06 -27.06
CA ASP A 99 -12.81 12.18 -28.46
C ASP A 99 -13.64 10.98 -28.97
N PHE A 100 -13.76 9.88 -28.21
CA PHE A 100 -14.72 8.82 -28.54
C PHE A 100 -16.19 9.25 -28.39
N ASN A 101 -16.44 10.44 -27.79
CA ASN A 101 -17.74 11.12 -27.77
C ASN A 101 -17.95 12.09 -28.95
N GLY A 102 -17.24 11.88 -30.07
CA GLY A 102 -17.46 12.60 -31.32
C GLY A 102 -18.95 12.66 -31.73
N PRO A 103 -19.30 13.60 -32.64
CA PRO A 103 -20.70 13.87 -32.97
C PRO A 103 -21.47 12.59 -33.33
N PRO A 104 -22.78 12.49 -33.05
CA PRO A 104 -23.54 11.23 -33.00
C PRO A 104 -23.39 10.30 -34.21
N HIS A 105 -23.08 10.84 -35.39
CA HIS A 105 -22.87 10.10 -36.64
C HIS A 105 -21.54 9.33 -36.72
N LEU A 106 -20.61 9.53 -35.78
CA LEU A 106 -19.33 8.80 -35.70
C LEU A 106 -19.31 7.74 -34.59
N LYS A 107 -20.33 7.69 -33.71
CA LYS A 107 -20.36 6.80 -32.53
C LYS A 107 -20.23 5.31 -32.88
N ASP A 108 -20.85 4.88 -33.98
CA ASP A 108 -20.76 3.48 -34.43
C ASP A 108 -19.35 3.13 -34.93
N ASN A 109 -18.61 4.10 -35.48
CA ASN A 109 -17.22 3.93 -35.89
C ASN A 109 -16.27 3.90 -34.68
N HIS A 110 -16.56 4.72 -33.67
CA HIS A 110 -15.82 4.76 -32.40
C HIS A 110 -15.95 3.45 -31.60
N GLN A 111 -17.17 2.89 -31.49
CA GLN A 111 -17.39 1.62 -30.81
C GLN A 111 -16.70 0.46 -31.55
N GLN A 112 -16.79 0.41 -32.88
CA GLN A 112 -16.09 -0.60 -33.67
C GLN A 112 -14.57 -0.50 -33.54
N LEU A 113 -14.02 0.72 -33.51
CA LEU A 113 -12.60 0.96 -33.30
C LEU A 113 -12.16 0.45 -31.92
N ARG A 114 -12.92 0.78 -30.87
CA ARG A 114 -12.66 0.31 -29.50
C ARG A 114 -12.69 -1.22 -29.42
N SER A 115 -13.69 -1.88 -30.01
CA SER A 115 -13.75 -3.35 -30.04
C SER A 115 -12.55 -3.99 -30.74
N ARG A 116 -12.04 -3.37 -31.81
CA ARG A 116 -10.82 -3.83 -32.50
C ARG A 116 -9.57 -3.66 -31.63
N MET A 117 -9.46 -2.55 -30.92
CA MET A 117 -8.36 -2.27 -29.98
C MET A 117 -8.37 -3.27 -28.82
N GLU A 118 -9.53 -3.51 -28.20
CA GLU A 118 -9.70 -4.53 -27.17
C GLU A 118 -9.36 -5.93 -27.70
N SER A 119 -9.84 -6.29 -28.90
CA SER A 119 -9.50 -7.59 -29.51
C SER A 119 -7.99 -7.76 -29.71
N ARG A 120 -7.28 -6.69 -30.08
CA ARG A 120 -5.81 -6.71 -30.22
C ARG A 120 -5.12 -6.87 -28.85
N TYR A 121 -5.60 -6.19 -27.82
CA TYR A 121 -5.13 -6.40 -26.45
C TYR A 121 -5.27 -7.87 -26.05
N GLU A 122 -6.45 -8.46 -26.24
CA GLU A 122 -6.74 -9.83 -25.83
C GLU A 122 -5.86 -10.85 -26.57
N GLN A 123 -5.53 -10.59 -27.83
CA GLN A 123 -4.63 -11.42 -28.63
C GLN A 123 -3.16 -11.31 -28.19
N GLU A 124 -2.69 -10.10 -27.87
CA GLU A 124 -1.28 -9.88 -27.53
C GLU A 124 -0.96 -10.19 -26.06
N VAL A 125 -1.86 -9.83 -25.15
CA VAL A 125 -1.70 -10.00 -23.71
C VAL A 125 -2.20 -11.36 -23.23
N ASP A 126 -3.00 -12.07 -24.05
CA ASP A 126 -3.63 -13.35 -23.69
C ASP A 126 -4.55 -13.23 -22.44
N GLN A 127 -5.31 -12.13 -22.39
CA GLN A 127 -6.24 -11.86 -21.29
C GLN A 127 -7.36 -10.92 -21.71
N LYS A 128 -8.57 -11.13 -21.17
CA LYS A 128 -9.71 -10.23 -21.43
C LYS A 128 -9.44 -8.80 -20.98
N PHE A 129 -9.75 -7.82 -21.83
CA PHE A 129 -9.59 -6.40 -21.46
C PHE A 129 -10.47 -6.01 -20.27
N SER A 130 -11.66 -6.60 -20.14
CA SER A 130 -12.59 -6.37 -19.03
C SER A 130 -12.29 -7.17 -17.77
N ALA A 131 -11.20 -7.95 -17.74
CA ALA A 131 -10.88 -8.78 -16.58
C ALA A 131 -10.49 -7.94 -15.35
N PRO A 132 -10.80 -8.43 -14.13
CA PRO A 132 -10.33 -7.79 -12.91
C PRO A 132 -8.79 -7.72 -12.83
N ILE A 133 -8.28 -6.68 -12.18
CA ILE A 133 -6.84 -6.33 -12.13
C ILE A 133 -5.95 -7.48 -11.65
N ASN A 134 -6.43 -8.27 -10.70
CA ASN A 134 -5.69 -9.42 -10.14
C ASN A 134 -5.46 -10.54 -11.16
N TYR A 135 -6.31 -10.66 -12.19
CA TYR A 135 -6.11 -11.62 -13.29
C TYR A 135 -5.26 -11.06 -14.43
N LYS A 136 -5.10 -9.73 -14.51
CA LYS A 136 -4.31 -9.07 -15.56
C LYS A 136 -2.80 -9.07 -15.27
N LEU A 137 -2.39 -9.05 -14.00
CA LEU A 137 -0.98 -8.91 -13.63
C LEU A 137 -0.03 -9.88 -14.34
N ILE A 138 -0.29 -11.19 -14.26
CA ILE A 138 0.63 -12.19 -14.84
C ILE A 138 0.64 -12.13 -16.37
N PRO A 139 -0.52 -12.06 -17.07
CA PRO A 139 -0.56 -11.77 -18.50
C PRO A 139 0.22 -10.50 -18.90
N SER A 140 0.02 -9.39 -18.20
CA SER A 140 0.76 -8.13 -18.42
C SER A 140 2.27 -8.30 -18.24
N CYS A 141 2.70 -9.00 -17.20
CA CYS A 141 4.12 -9.32 -17.00
C CYS A 141 4.71 -10.17 -18.13
N LYS A 142 3.97 -11.17 -18.62
CA LYS A 142 4.39 -11.99 -19.77
C LYS A 142 4.50 -11.16 -21.05
N TRP A 143 3.60 -10.20 -21.24
CA TRP A 143 3.69 -9.27 -22.36
C TRP A 143 4.96 -8.40 -22.27
N LEU A 144 5.25 -7.84 -21.09
CA LEU A 144 6.50 -7.09 -20.86
C LEU A 144 7.75 -7.95 -21.08
N GLN A 145 7.71 -9.22 -20.67
CA GLN A 145 8.79 -10.18 -20.92
C GLN A 145 8.98 -10.46 -22.41
N LYS A 146 7.89 -10.67 -23.17
CA LYS A 146 7.92 -10.85 -24.63
C LYS A 146 8.56 -9.65 -25.34
N ASN A 147 8.41 -8.45 -24.78
CA ASN A 147 9.02 -7.21 -25.26
C ASN A 147 10.43 -6.96 -24.68
N GLY A 148 11.02 -7.91 -23.95
CA GLY A 148 12.38 -7.80 -23.41
C GLY A 148 12.54 -6.83 -22.23
N VAL A 149 11.44 -6.36 -21.64
CA VAL A 149 11.47 -5.37 -20.56
C VAL A 149 11.82 -6.02 -19.23
N ILE A 150 11.27 -7.20 -18.95
CA ILE A 150 11.51 -7.93 -17.70
C ILE A 150 11.84 -9.41 -17.94
N SER A 151 12.59 -10.05 -17.03
CA SER A 151 12.95 -11.47 -17.09
C SER A 151 11.95 -12.37 -16.37
N SER A 152 12.09 -13.70 -16.52
CA SER A 152 11.27 -14.67 -15.79
C SER A 152 11.41 -14.56 -14.27
N GLU A 153 12.63 -14.31 -13.80
CA GLU A 153 12.96 -14.16 -12.39
C GLU A 153 12.28 -12.91 -11.81
N GLU A 154 12.24 -11.83 -12.59
CA GLU A 154 11.56 -10.58 -12.25
C GLU A 154 10.05 -10.75 -12.11
N ILE A 155 9.43 -11.61 -12.94
CA ILE A 155 8.02 -11.96 -12.80
C ILE A 155 7.77 -12.69 -11.47
N ASP A 156 8.66 -13.58 -11.06
CA ASP A 156 8.52 -14.31 -9.79
C ASP A 156 8.70 -13.37 -8.57
N GLU A 157 9.54 -12.36 -8.68
CA GLU A 157 9.67 -11.33 -7.65
C GLU A 157 8.42 -10.44 -7.58
N ILE A 158 7.83 -10.06 -8.71
CA ILE A 158 6.54 -9.35 -8.73
C ILE A 158 5.45 -10.16 -8.03
N LYS A 159 5.43 -11.50 -8.20
CA LYS A 159 4.51 -12.37 -7.45
C LYS A 159 4.76 -12.30 -5.94
N LYS A 160 6.02 -12.40 -5.50
CA LYS A 160 6.38 -12.29 -4.08
C LYS A 160 5.98 -10.95 -3.49
N ILE A 161 6.22 -9.86 -4.22
CA ILE A 161 5.82 -8.49 -3.85
C ILE A 161 4.29 -8.39 -3.66
N ARG A 162 3.51 -8.96 -4.60
CA ARG A 162 2.05 -9.03 -4.52
C ARG A 162 1.59 -9.83 -3.31
N ASP A 163 2.18 -10.99 -3.08
CA ASP A 163 1.80 -11.86 -1.97
C ASP A 163 2.14 -11.21 -0.62
N HIS A 164 3.26 -10.49 -0.53
CA HIS A 164 3.60 -9.68 0.63
C HIS A 164 2.62 -8.51 0.82
N ARG A 165 2.19 -7.82 -0.26
CA ARG A 165 1.15 -6.77 -0.18
C ARG A 165 -0.16 -7.33 0.36
N HIS A 166 -0.56 -8.51 -0.09
CA HIS A 166 -1.76 -9.18 0.38
C HIS A 166 -1.67 -9.50 1.88
N HIS A 167 -0.54 -10.08 2.31
CA HIS A 167 -0.28 -10.32 3.72
C HIS A 167 -0.30 -9.03 4.54
N LEU A 168 0.42 -8.00 4.11
CA LEU A 168 0.48 -6.69 4.77
C LEU A 168 -0.91 -6.07 4.94
N ALA A 169 -1.74 -6.08 3.89
CA ALA A 169 -3.10 -5.54 3.96
C ALA A 169 -3.99 -6.29 4.97
N HIS A 170 -3.79 -7.60 5.12
CA HIS A 170 -4.50 -8.41 6.10
C HIS A 170 -3.99 -8.25 7.53
N THR A 171 -2.69 -8.01 7.71
CA THR A 171 -2.05 -7.83 9.02
C THR A 171 -2.13 -6.38 9.52
N LEU A 172 -2.43 -5.40 8.66
CA LEU A 172 -2.52 -3.99 9.04
C LEU A 172 -3.50 -3.70 10.19
N PRO A 173 -4.70 -4.32 10.25
CA PRO A 173 -5.56 -4.19 11.43
C PRO A 173 -4.93 -4.79 12.68
N GLU A 174 -4.28 -5.95 12.57
CA GLU A 174 -3.63 -6.61 13.71
C GLU A 174 -2.45 -5.80 14.24
N LEU A 175 -1.73 -5.09 13.37
CA LEU A 175 -0.65 -4.20 13.72
C LEU A 175 -1.08 -3.08 14.69
N ILE A 176 -2.30 -2.56 14.52
CA ILE A 176 -2.84 -1.51 15.40
C ILE A 176 -3.13 -2.07 16.80
N PHE A 177 -3.49 -3.35 16.90
CA PHE A 177 -4.03 -3.95 18.12
C PHE A 177 -3.08 -4.96 18.81
N SER A 178 -2.01 -5.42 18.15
CA SER A 178 -1.17 -6.54 18.57
C SER A 178 0.32 -6.19 18.66
N GLU A 179 1.10 -7.02 19.35
CA GLU A 179 2.55 -6.92 19.57
C GLU A 179 3.41 -7.25 18.34
N ILE A 180 2.82 -7.35 17.16
CA ILE A 180 3.52 -7.78 15.95
C ILE A 180 4.36 -6.62 15.42
N ASP A 181 5.66 -6.83 15.31
CA ASP A 181 6.52 -5.97 14.51
C ASP A 181 6.17 -6.10 13.04
N LEU A 182 5.93 -4.95 12.39
CA LEU A 182 5.88 -4.94 10.94
C LEU A 182 7.29 -5.14 10.41
N VAL A 183 7.56 -6.33 9.89
CA VAL A 183 8.75 -6.55 9.06
C VAL A 183 8.38 -6.16 7.65
N VAL A 184 8.40 -4.85 7.35
CA VAL A 184 8.42 -4.41 5.95
C VAL A 184 9.82 -4.70 5.43
N ASP A 185 9.92 -5.64 4.50
CA ASP A 185 11.19 -6.02 3.92
C ASP A 185 11.72 -4.88 3.04
N ILE A 186 12.78 -4.22 3.51
CA ILE A 186 13.49 -3.16 2.76
C ILE A 186 13.98 -3.69 1.41
N GLY A 187 14.33 -4.97 1.32
CA GLY A 187 14.71 -5.62 0.07
C GLY A 187 13.58 -5.58 -0.96
N HIS A 188 12.31 -5.70 -0.54
CA HIS A 188 11.18 -5.54 -1.45
C HIS A 188 11.04 -4.10 -1.95
N PHE A 189 11.30 -3.09 -1.13
CA PHE A 189 11.27 -1.70 -1.58
C PHE A 189 12.30 -1.42 -2.67
N MET A 190 13.54 -1.85 -2.45
CA MET A 190 14.61 -1.73 -3.44
C MET A 190 14.22 -2.44 -4.73
N ARG A 191 13.60 -3.63 -4.61
CA ARG A 191 13.16 -4.37 -5.78
C ARG A 191 12.02 -3.72 -6.54
N ILE A 192 11.02 -3.19 -5.84
CA ILE A 192 9.93 -2.41 -6.46
C ILE A 192 10.51 -1.22 -7.23
N ARG A 193 11.46 -0.50 -6.63
CA ARG A 193 12.11 0.65 -7.24
C ARG A 193 12.85 0.28 -8.54
N GLU A 194 13.64 -0.79 -8.53
CA GLU A 194 14.36 -1.27 -9.71
C GLU A 194 13.42 -1.68 -10.84
N LEU A 195 12.39 -2.46 -10.52
CA LEU A 195 11.36 -2.87 -11.48
C LEU A 195 10.62 -1.66 -12.05
N LEU A 196 10.24 -0.71 -11.19
CA LEU A 196 9.54 0.50 -11.60
C LEU A 196 10.39 1.33 -12.56
N LYS A 197 11.68 1.56 -12.24
CA LYS A 197 12.60 2.29 -13.11
C LYS A 197 12.66 1.64 -14.50
N LYS A 198 12.87 0.33 -14.54
CA LYS A 198 12.99 -0.43 -15.79
C LYS A 198 11.73 -0.34 -16.65
N ILE A 199 10.56 -0.54 -16.04
CA ILE A 199 9.27 -0.54 -16.73
C ILE A 199 8.89 0.87 -17.19
N GLN A 200 9.09 1.89 -16.36
CA GLN A 200 8.77 3.26 -16.74
C GLN A 200 9.73 3.81 -17.80
N LEU A 201 11.03 3.47 -17.77
CA LEU A 201 11.96 3.83 -18.85
C LEU A 201 11.50 3.25 -20.20
N PHE A 202 11.06 2.00 -20.22
CA PHE A 202 10.47 1.39 -21.42
C PHE A 202 9.27 2.20 -21.94
N TRP A 203 8.36 2.60 -21.06
CA TRP A 203 7.21 3.42 -21.46
C TRP A 203 7.59 4.81 -21.96
N ILE A 204 8.53 5.48 -21.29
CA ILE A 204 9.01 6.80 -21.68
C ILE A 204 9.67 6.73 -23.07
N ARG A 205 10.46 5.68 -23.33
CA ARG A 205 11.06 5.44 -24.66
C ARG A 205 9.99 5.27 -25.75
N ILE A 206 8.97 4.45 -25.51
CA ILE A 206 7.82 4.33 -26.43
C ILE A 206 7.17 5.70 -26.69
N ASP A 207 6.94 6.49 -25.64
CA ASP A 207 6.31 7.80 -25.76
C ASP A 207 7.21 8.81 -26.53
N MET A 208 8.52 8.74 -26.36
CA MET A 208 9.51 9.59 -27.05
C MET A 208 9.67 9.22 -28.52
N ASP A 209 9.74 7.92 -28.82
CA ASP A 209 9.81 7.42 -30.19
C ASP A 209 8.55 7.79 -30.97
N SER A 210 7.38 7.70 -30.33
CA SER A 210 6.10 8.12 -30.94
C SER A 210 6.07 9.60 -31.34
N LYS A 211 6.92 10.43 -30.70
CA LYS A 211 7.05 11.88 -30.93
C LYS A 211 8.28 12.25 -31.77
N GLY A 212 9.11 11.27 -32.15
CA GLY A 212 10.32 11.50 -32.93
C GLY A 212 11.44 12.23 -32.18
N ILE A 213 11.50 12.11 -30.85
CA ILE A 213 12.50 12.78 -29.99
C ILE A 213 13.43 11.80 -29.24
N GLY A 214 13.36 10.50 -29.56
CA GLY A 214 13.96 9.42 -28.76
C GLY A 214 15.46 9.13 -29.00
N GLU A 215 16.03 9.49 -30.15
CA GLU A 215 17.35 8.96 -30.57
C GLU A 215 18.55 9.50 -29.78
N ASP A 216 18.46 10.68 -29.16
CA ASP A 216 19.60 11.37 -28.54
C ASP A 216 19.53 11.52 -27.01
N VAL A 217 18.54 10.90 -26.33
CA VAL A 217 18.37 11.06 -24.88
C VAL A 217 18.90 9.84 -24.11
N SER A 218 19.83 10.09 -23.18
CA SER A 218 20.35 9.07 -22.27
C SER A 218 19.30 8.67 -21.23
N ASP A 219 19.30 7.40 -20.81
CA ASP A 219 18.42 6.92 -19.72
C ASP A 219 18.68 7.65 -18.39
N ASP A 220 19.90 8.15 -18.19
CA ASP A 220 20.28 8.88 -16.97
C ASP A 220 19.71 10.32 -16.93
N ASP A 221 19.33 10.86 -18.10
CA ASP A 221 18.72 12.19 -18.21
C ASP A 221 17.18 12.14 -18.11
N ILE A 222 16.62 10.93 -18.03
CA ILE A 222 15.18 10.71 -17.92
C ILE A 222 14.81 10.62 -16.45
N SER A 223 13.93 11.52 -16.01
CA SER A 223 13.29 11.45 -14.68
C SER A 223 11.94 10.75 -14.74
N GLY A 224 11.57 10.01 -13.69
CA GLY A 224 10.31 9.27 -13.62
C GLY A 224 9.72 9.17 -12.21
N GLY A 225 8.64 8.41 -12.09
CA GLY A 225 7.97 8.18 -10.80
C GLY A 225 8.85 7.43 -9.78
N TRP A 226 9.91 6.75 -10.24
CA TRP A 226 10.90 6.14 -9.36
C TRP A 226 11.74 7.18 -8.59
N ASP A 227 11.95 8.39 -9.12
CA ASP A 227 12.71 9.44 -8.43
C ASP A 227 11.95 9.95 -7.20
N VAL A 228 10.62 9.98 -7.28
CA VAL A 228 9.76 10.30 -6.13
C VAL A 228 9.86 9.20 -5.07
N LEU A 229 9.90 7.93 -5.47
CA LEU A 229 10.15 6.85 -4.52
C LEU A 229 11.54 6.97 -3.89
N ASP A 230 12.57 7.37 -4.63
CA ASP A 230 13.91 7.58 -4.09
C ASP A 230 13.94 8.72 -3.06
N LEU A 231 13.23 9.81 -3.33
CA LEU A 231 13.08 10.91 -2.37
C LEU A 231 12.36 10.45 -1.09
N ILE A 232 11.28 9.69 -1.23
CA ILE A 232 10.52 9.22 -0.06
C ILE A 232 11.35 8.22 0.74
N ILE A 233 11.98 7.26 0.07
CA ILE A 233 12.86 6.26 0.69
C ILE A 233 13.98 6.96 1.47
N SER A 234 14.71 7.89 0.83
CA SER A 234 15.78 8.63 1.50
C SER A 234 15.29 9.45 2.69
N THR A 235 14.13 10.11 2.58
CA THR A 235 13.52 10.85 3.69
C THR A 235 13.18 9.94 4.87
N VAL A 236 12.58 8.78 4.61
CA VAL A 236 12.23 7.81 5.66
C VAL A 236 13.49 7.24 6.31
N PHE A 237 14.52 6.89 5.53
CA PHE A 237 15.78 6.41 6.09
C PHE A 237 16.47 7.46 6.96
N ASN A 238 16.49 8.72 6.54
CA ASN A 238 17.05 9.80 7.34
C ASN A 238 16.29 9.98 8.66
N TYR A 239 14.95 9.98 8.61
CA TYR A 239 14.11 10.04 9.82
C TYR A 239 14.42 8.89 10.78
N LEU A 240 14.52 7.65 10.28
CA LEU A 240 14.82 6.48 11.10
C LEU A 240 16.20 6.57 11.75
N ASN A 241 17.20 7.10 11.05
CA ASN A 241 18.56 7.27 11.60
C ASN A 241 18.60 8.37 12.68
N GLU A 242 17.93 9.50 12.45
CA GLU A 242 17.85 10.62 13.41
C GLU A 242 17.11 10.22 14.71
N SER A 243 16.11 9.35 14.63
CA SER A 243 15.41 8.83 15.81
C SER A 243 16.29 7.93 16.68
N GLN A 244 17.25 7.21 16.10
CA GLN A 244 18.16 6.31 16.84
C GLN A 244 19.30 7.07 17.54
N GLU A 245 19.77 8.18 16.95
CA GLU A 245 20.82 9.03 17.56
C GLU A 245 20.30 9.80 18.78
N ASN A 246 19.03 10.21 18.78
CA ASN A 246 18.41 10.92 19.91
C ASN A 246 18.07 10.04 21.12
N GLU A 247 18.06 8.71 20.99
CA GLU A 247 17.87 7.77 22.10
C GLU A 247 19.21 7.34 22.76
N SER A 248 20.35 7.70 22.16
CA SER A 248 21.69 7.30 22.60
C SER A 248 22.48 8.41 23.33
N GLY A 249 21.88 9.59 23.54
CA GLY A 249 22.47 10.74 24.24
C GLY A 249 21.72 11.11 25.49
#